data_AF-A0AAW0SB81-F1
#
_entry.id   AF-A0AAW0SB81-F1
#
_cell.length_a   1.000
_cell.length_b   1.000
_cell.length_c   1.000
_cell.angle_alpha   90.00
_cell.angle_beta   90.00
_cell.angle_gamma   90.00
#
_symmetry.space_group_name_H-M   'P 1'
#
loop_
_entity.id
_entity.type
_entity.pdbx_description
1 polymer ?
#
loop_
_entity_poly.entity_id
_entity_poly.type
_entity_poly.pdbx_seq_one_letter_code
_entity_poly.pdbx_strand_id
1 'polypeptide(L)' 'MMGERVGKDNDCYFYYYSSCSKGEMCKFRHEPAALRNETVCLYWRSGKCRRDKCIFRHMEIAVSAPDLT' A
#
# COMPACT_ATOMS: atom_id res chain seq x y z
N MET A 1 7.69 16.40 -16.39
CA MET A 1 6.39 15.95 -15.87
C MET A 1 6.63 14.71 -15.03
N MET A 2 6.60 14.81 -13.71
CA MET A 2 6.82 13.66 -12.81
C MET A 2 5.56 12.78 -12.86
N GLY A 3 5.65 11.63 -13.52
CA GLY A 3 4.53 10.69 -13.63
C GLY A 3 4.10 10.20 -12.25
N GLU A 4 2.86 10.52 -11.87
CA GLU A 4 2.20 9.90 -10.74
C GLU A 4 2.24 8.38 -10.94
N ARG A 5 2.86 7.67 -9.99
CA ARG A 5 2.95 6.19 -10.03
C ARG A 5 1.56 5.63 -9.77
N VAL A 6 0.68 5.66 -10.76
CA VAL A 6 -0.65 5.07 -10.71
C VAL A 6 -0.53 3.65 -11.27
N GLY A 7 -0.47 2.66 -10.38
CA GLY A 7 -0.39 1.26 -10.78
C GLY A 7 -0.28 0.30 -9.61
N LYS A 8 -0.19 -1.00 -9.93
CA LYS A 8 -0.05 -2.14 -9.00
C LYS A 8 1.11 -2.05 -8.01
N ASP A 9 1.92 -1.01 -8.10
CA ASP A 9 2.96 -0.71 -7.12
C ASP A 9 2.40 -0.10 -5.84
N ASN A 10 1.22 0.51 -5.84
CA ASN A 10 0.60 1.09 -4.65
C ASN A 10 -0.53 0.22 -4.11
N ASP A 11 -0.58 0.10 -2.79
CA ASP A 11 -1.61 -0.67 -2.09
C ASP A 11 -2.98 0.01 -2.14
N CYS A 12 -4.04 -0.80 -2.27
CA CYS A 12 -5.41 -0.29 -2.29
C CYS A 12 -5.88 0.06 -0.87
N TYR A 13 -6.08 1.35 -0.59
CA TYR A 13 -6.60 1.80 0.71
C TYR A 13 -7.84 1.00 1.19
N PHE A 14 -8.84 0.83 0.33
CA PHE A 14 -10.08 0.12 0.68
C PHE A 14 -9.88 -1.38 0.90
N TYR A 15 -8.89 -2.03 0.30
CA TYR A 15 -8.61 -3.44 0.59
C TYR A 15 -8.07 -3.65 2.01
N TYR A 16 -7.31 -2.67 2.50
CA TYR A 16 -6.63 -2.79 3.79
C TYR A 16 -7.42 -2.20 4.96
N TYR A 17 -8.26 -1.18 4.72
CA TYR A 17 -9.02 -0.51 5.79
C TYR A 17 -10.54 -0.68 5.67
N SER A 18 -11.04 -1.32 4.61
CA SER A 18 -12.48 -1.48 4.37
C SER A 18 -12.76 -2.66 3.42
N SER A 19 -13.81 -2.57 2.60
CA SER A 19 -14.12 -3.53 1.53
C SER A 19 -13.94 -2.89 0.15
N CYS A 20 -12.96 -3.39 -0.63
CA CYS A 20 -12.79 -2.99 -2.03
C CYS A 20 -13.74 -3.79 -2.94
N SER A 21 -14.63 -3.11 -3.66
CA SER A 21 -15.60 -3.73 -4.58
C SER A 21 -15.06 -4.04 -5.97
N LYS A 22 -13.84 -3.59 -6.30
CA LYS A 22 -13.24 -3.76 -7.64
C LYS A 22 -12.60 -5.13 -7.86
N GLY A 23 -12.38 -5.92 -6.80
CA GLY A 23 -11.77 -7.25 -6.87
C GLY A 23 -10.46 -7.25 -7.68
N GLU A 24 -10.33 -8.21 -8.59
CA GLU A 24 -9.18 -8.36 -9.50
C GLU A 24 -9.04 -7.21 -10.52
N MET A 25 -10.12 -6.45 -10.77
CA MET A 25 -10.07 -5.26 -11.65
C MET A 25 -9.54 -4.02 -10.91
N CYS A 26 -9.17 -4.13 -9.64
CA CYS A 26 -8.57 -3.03 -8.92
C CYS A 26 -7.20 -2.69 -9.52
N LYS A 27 -7.01 -1.42 -9.92
CA LYS A 27 -5.73 -0.91 -10.43
C LYS A 27 -4.64 -0.82 -9.35
N PHE A 28 -5.04 -0.97 -8.09
CA PHE A 28 -4.17 -0.94 -6.92
C PHE A 28 -3.93 -2.35 -6.41
N ARG A 29 -2.86 -2.52 -5.67
CA ARG A 29 -2.38 -3.80 -5.19
C ARG A 29 -3.22 -4.33 -4.03
N HIS A 30 -3.61 -5.60 -4.13
CA HIS A 30 -4.23 -6.40 -3.08
C HIS A 30 -3.28 -7.55 -2.72
N GLU A 31 -2.36 -7.35 -1.78
CA GLU A 31 -1.45 -8.42 -1.32
C GLU A 31 -1.88 -8.96 0.05
N PRO A 32 -2.33 -10.23 0.14
CA PRO A 32 -2.68 -10.85 1.40
C PRO A 32 -1.52 -10.92 2.41
N ALA A 33 -0.29 -11.09 1.95
CA ALA A 33 0.87 -11.14 2.85
C ALA A 33 1.16 -9.78 3.53
N ALA A 34 0.78 -8.68 2.89
CA ALA A 34 0.93 -7.34 3.46
C ALA A 34 -0.26 -6.96 4.36
N LEU A 35 -1.41 -7.64 4.29
CA LEU A 35 -2.58 -7.33 5.14
C LEU A 35 -2.25 -7.37 6.63
N ARG A 36 -1.38 -8.29 7.04
CA ARG A 36 -0.94 -8.47 8.44
C ARG A 36 0.24 -7.58 8.83
N ASN A 37 0.75 -6.76 7.90
CA ASN A 37 1.92 -5.93 8.09
C ASN A 37 1.55 -4.45 7.98
N GLU A 38 1.77 -3.67 9.03
CA GLU A 38 1.51 -2.22 9.05
C GLU A 38 2.80 -1.40 8.87
N THR A 39 3.89 -2.04 8.43
CA THR A 39 5.15 -1.36 8.14
C THR A 39 5.20 -0.94 6.68
N VAL A 40 5.48 0.34 6.45
CA VAL A 40 5.70 0.89 5.11
C VAL A 40 7.00 0.35 4.51
N CYS A 41 6.96 -0.08 3.25
CA CYS A 41 8.13 -0.53 2.53
C CYS A 41 9.06 0.65 2.19
N LEU A 42 10.23 0.71 2.83
CA LEU A 42 11.22 1.77 2.59
C LEU A 42 11.71 1.81 1.13
N TYR A 43 11.86 0.65 0.48
CA TYR A 43 12.25 0.57 -0.92
C TYR A 43 11.14 1.06 -1.86
N TRP A 44 9.87 0.82 -1.54
CA TRP A 44 8.76 1.36 -2.33
C TRP A 44 8.71 2.88 -2.19
N ARG A 45 8.83 3.37 -0.94
CA ARG A 45 8.89 4.80 -0.63
C ARG A 45 10.03 5.49 -1.41
N SER A 46 11.18 4.83 -1.54
CA SER A 46 12.30 5.33 -2.36
C SER A 46 12.18 5.05 -3.87
N GLY A 47 11.12 4.37 -4.33
CA GLY A 47 10.91 3.97 -5.74
C GLY A 47 11.82 2.88 -6.29
N LYS A 48 12.38 2.05 -5.41
CA LYS A 48 13.31 0.97 -5.72
C LYS A 48 12.75 -0.44 -5.46
N CYS A 49 11.56 -0.57 -4.86
CA CYS A 49 10.96 -1.89 -4.66
C CYS A 49 10.59 -2.50 -6.01
N ARG A 50 11.03 -3.73 -6.25
CA ARG A 50 10.72 -4.54 -7.45
C ARG A 50 10.10 -5.90 -7.10
N ARG A 51 9.64 -6.06 -5.85
CA ARG A 51 9.05 -7.31 -5.38
C ARG A 51 7.55 -7.29 -5.65
N ASP A 52 7.10 -8.13 -6.57
CA ASP A 52 5.68 -8.26 -6.90
C ASP A 52 4.83 -8.62 -5.67
N LYS A 53 5.32 -9.56 -4.86
CA LYS A 53 4.70 -10.02 -3.60
C LYS A 53 5.38 -9.44 -2.35
N CYS A 54 5.67 -8.14 -2.36
CA CYS A 54 6.25 -7.46 -1.20
C CYS A 54 5.35 -7.57 0.04
N ILE A 55 5.86 -8.07 1.15
CA ILE A 55 5.07 -8.23 2.39
C ILE A 55 4.86 -6.93 3.17
N PHE A 56 5.49 -5.83 2.73
CA PHE A 56 5.42 -4.52 3.36
C PHE A 56 4.43 -3.62 2.63
N ARG A 57 3.87 -2.63 3.32
CA ARG A 57 2.87 -1.74 2.74
C ARG A 57 3.46 -0.78 1.74
N HIS A 58 2.83 -0.71 0.58
CA HIS A 58 3.12 0.23 -0.47
C HIS A 58 2.08 1.37 -0.46
N MET A 59 1.85 1.93 0.72
CA MET A 59 1.07 3.13 0.96
C MET A 59 1.67 3.85 2.18
N GLU A 60 1.44 5.16 2.30
CA GLU A 60 1.73 5.85 3.54
C GLU A 60 0.66 5.52 4.58
N ILE A 61 1.10 5.12 5.77
CA ILE A 61 0.23 4.86 6.91
C ILE A 61 0.38 6.06 7.81
N ALA A 62 -0.65 6.90 7.87
CA ALA A 62 -0.72 7.92 8.90
C ALA A 62 -0.86 7.17 10.22
N VAL A 63 0.25 7.00 10.94
CA VAL A 63 0.19 6.59 12.34
C VAL A 63 -0.54 7.73 13.02
N SER A 64 -1.82 7.53 13.34
CA SER A 64 -2.49 8.36 14.32
C SER A 64 -1.55 8.34 15.51
N ALA A 65 -0.90 9.47 15.82
CA ALA A 65 -0.18 9.58 17.07
C ALA A 65 -1.14 9.06 18.16
N PRO A 66 -0.69 8.19 19.08
CA PRO A 66 -1.52 7.89 20.24
C PRO A 66 -1.88 9.25 20.82
N ASP A 67 -3.18 9.48 20.91
CA ASP A 67 -3.84 10.64 21.48
C ASP A 67 -2.97 11.28 22.59
N LEU A 68 -2.22 12.32 22.21
CA LEU A 68 -1.50 13.20 23.12
C LEU A 68 -2.07 14.60 22.92
N THR A 69 -3.37 14.71 23.20
CA THR A 69 -4.08 15.95 23.59
C THR A 69 -5.33 15.59 24.36
#